data_AF-A0A968MMN1-F1
#
_entry.id   AF-A0A968MMN1-F1
#
_cell.length_a   1.000
_cell.length_b   1.000
_cell.length_c   1.000
_cell.angle_alpha   90.00
_cell.angle_beta   90.00
_cell.angle_gamma   90.00
#
_symmetry.space_group_name_H-M   'P 1'
#
loop_
_entity.id
_entity.type
_entity.pdbx_description
1 polymer ?
#
loop_
_entity_poly.entity_id
_entity_poly.type
_entity_poly.pdbx_seq_one_letter_code
_entity_poly.pdbx_strand_id
1 'polypeptide(L)'
;MSNVRAVWSFAALPLALPLAALPLLAACAPSPDAVCDHAVSIIKKELGDRAEGSDDETLAKLKEECVKEAETEKEMKGAIAYKKKADCIMAAASITDLQKCDAKEDDKKE
;
A
#
# COMPACT_ATOMS: atom_id res chain seq x y z
N MET A 1 37.76 47.85 23.39
CA MET A 1 37.18 47.52 24.71
C MET A 1 35.66 47.60 24.59
N SER A 2 34.97 46.49 24.92
CA SER A 2 33.65 46.36 25.60
C SER A 2 32.50 47.30 25.20
N ASN A 3 31.21 46.94 25.14
CA ASN A 3 30.34 45.77 25.33
C ASN A 3 28.94 46.31 24.93
N VAL A 4 28.17 45.67 24.05
CA VAL A 4 27.05 44.77 24.34
C VAL A 4 25.96 45.31 25.31
N ARG A 5 24.70 45.22 24.83
CA ARG A 5 23.38 45.17 25.51
C ARG A 5 22.55 46.46 25.62
N ALA A 6 21.55 46.56 24.75
CA ALA A 6 20.14 46.74 25.14
C ALA A 6 19.24 46.37 23.95
N VAL A 7 18.51 45.26 24.08
CA VAL A 7 17.03 45.26 24.07
C VAL A 7 16.45 45.37 22.66
N TRP A 8 15.97 44.23 22.16
CA TRP A 8 14.59 44.10 21.68
C TRP A 8 14.21 42.63 21.68
N SER A 9 13.44 42.25 22.71
CA SER A 9 12.55 41.10 22.68
C SER A 9 11.62 41.24 21.49
N PHE A 10 11.96 40.59 20.39
CA PHE A 10 10.95 40.00 19.53
C PHE A 10 11.15 38.52 19.67
N ALA A 11 10.27 37.91 20.46
CA ALA A 11 10.06 36.48 20.48
C ALA A 11 9.97 36.04 19.02
N ALA A 12 11.04 35.39 18.56
CA ALA A 12 11.09 34.69 17.30
C ALA A 12 10.03 33.59 17.39
N LEU A 13 8.86 33.87 16.82
CA LEU A 13 7.92 32.85 16.42
C LEU A 13 8.28 32.51 14.97
N PRO A 14 9.14 31.51 14.71
CA PRO A 14 9.25 30.99 13.36
C PRO A 14 7.94 30.24 13.12
N LEU A 15 6.96 30.92 12.53
CA LEU A 15 5.83 30.30 11.83
C LEU A 15 6.35 29.67 10.51
N ALA A 16 7.45 28.93 10.60
CA ALA A 16 7.93 28.06 9.56
C ALA A 16 7.33 26.68 9.87
N LEU A 17 6.07 26.49 9.47
CA LEU A 17 5.46 25.17 9.35
C LEU A 17 6.37 24.34 8.44
N PRO A 18 7.03 23.26 8.92
CA PRO A 18 7.84 22.44 8.05
C PRO A 18 6.88 21.59 7.22
N LEU A 19 6.68 21.98 5.96
CA LEU A 19 5.99 21.21 4.90
C LEU A 19 6.73 19.91 4.51
N ALA A 20 7.57 19.34 5.40
CA ALA A 20 8.53 18.30 5.08
C ALA A 20 8.21 16.91 5.66
N ALA A 21 7.00 16.68 6.17
CA ALA A 21 6.62 15.38 6.75
C ALA A 21 5.84 14.45 5.79
N LEU A 22 5.68 14.79 4.51
CA LEU A 22 4.86 13.99 3.59
C LEU A 22 5.50 12.72 2.95
N PRO A 23 6.83 12.46 2.91
CA PRO A 23 7.31 11.31 2.14
C PRO A 23 7.33 9.98 2.93
N LEU A 24 7.07 9.97 4.24
CA LEU A 24 7.22 8.77 5.07
C LEU A 24 6.03 7.81 5.03
N LEU A 25 4.85 8.24 4.55
CA LEU A 25 3.65 7.38 4.53
C LEU A 25 3.63 6.37 3.38
N ALA A 26 4.42 6.61 2.32
CA ALA A 26 4.54 5.69 1.20
C ALA A 26 5.48 4.50 1.49
N ALA A 27 6.26 4.55 2.57
CA ALA A 27 7.28 3.55 2.89
C ALA A 27 6.74 2.26 3.54
N CYS A 28 5.46 2.21 3.91
CA CYS A 28 4.86 1.05 4.59
C CYS A 28 3.76 0.35 3.77
N ALA A 29 3.71 0.56 2.45
CA ALA A 29 2.79 -0.22 1.61
C ALA A 29 3.46 -1.55 1.21
N PRO A 30 2.75 -2.69 1.25
CA PRO A 30 3.25 -3.95 0.70
C PRO A 30 3.66 -3.76 -0.76
N SER A 31 4.66 -4.51 -1.25
CA SER A 31 5.01 -4.48 -2.67
C SER A 31 3.94 -5.22 -3.50
N PRO A 32 3.72 -4.83 -4.77
CA PRO A 32 2.86 -5.55 -5.70
C PRO A 32 3.13 -7.05 -5.75
N ASP A 33 4.41 -7.41 -5.80
CA ASP A 33 4.86 -8.80 -5.81
C ASP A 33 4.37 -9.59 -4.58
N ALA A 34 4.51 -9.02 -3.38
CA ALA A 34 4.09 -9.67 -2.14
C ALA A 34 2.57 -9.82 -2.03
N VAL A 35 1.81 -8.82 -2.50
CA VAL A 35 0.34 -8.85 -2.53
C VAL A 35 -0.14 -9.96 -3.48
N CYS A 36 0.46 -10.03 -4.67
CA CYS A 36 0.10 -11.01 -5.69
C CYS A 36 0.51 -12.43 -5.28
N ASP A 37 1.69 -12.60 -4.67
CA ASP A 37 2.12 -13.90 -4.11
C ASP A 37 1.13 -14.40 -3.05
N HIS A 38 0.70 -13.52 -2.15
CA HIS A 38 -0.27 -13.89 -1.12
C HIS A 38 -1.61 -14.28 -1.73
N ALA A 39 -2.12 -13.50 -2.68
CA ALA A 39 -3.38 -13.80 -3.38
C ALA A 39 -3.32 -15.15 -4.14
N VAL A 40 -2.24 -15.39 -4.89
CA VAL A 40 -2.02 -16.66 -5.60
C VAL A 40 -1.89 -17.83 -4.62
N SER A 41 -1.26 -17.62 -3.46
CA SER A 41 -1.15 -18.66 -2.43
C SER A 41 -2.52 -19.05 -1.85
N ILE A 42 -3.43 -18.08 -1.65
CA ILE A 42 -4.81 -18.34 -1.20
C ILE A 42 -5.55 -19.14 -2.27
N ILE A 43 -5.45 -18.73 -3.53
CA ILE A 43 -6.07 -19.42 -4.67
C ILE A 43 -5.57 -20.86 -4.75
N LYS A 44 -4.24 -21.07 -4.73
CA LYS A 44 -3.63 -22.41 -4.76
C LYS A 44 -4.08 -23.27 -3.58
N LYS A 45 -4.18 -22.68 -2.38
CA LYS A 45 -4.61 -23.37 -1.16
C LYS A 45 -6.08 -23.77 -1.22
N GLU A 46 -6.97 -22.91 -1.71
CA GLU A 46 -8.41 -23.21 -1.81
C GLU A 46 -8.74 -24.18 -2.94
N LEU A 47 -7.98 -24.14 -4.04
CA LEU A 47 -8.14 -25.12 -5.10
C LEU A 47 -7.59 -26.51 -4.71
N GLY A 48 -6.66 -26.61 -3.75
CA GLY A 48 -6.17 -27.89 -3.23
C GLY A 48 -5.67 -28.82 -4.35
N ASP A 49 -6.05 -30.11 -4.32
CA ASP A 49 -5.74 -31.08 -5.40
C ASP A 49 -6.30 -30.69 -6.78
N ARG A 50 -7.26 -29.76 -6.84
CA ARG A 50 -7.79 -29.24 -8.12
C ARG A 50 -6.82 -28.27 -8.80
N ALA A 51 -5.85 -27.73 -8.06
CA ALA A 51 -4.74 -26.94 -8.59
C ALA A 51 -3.62 -27.83 -9.17
N GLU A 52 -3.63 -29.16 -8.96
CA GLU A 52 -2.66 -30.07 -9.59
C GLU A 52 -2.80 -30.11 -11.13
N GLY A 53 -3.90 -29.56 -11.67
CA GLY A 53 -4.09 -29.30 -13.10
C GLY A 53 -3.87 -27.85 -13.52
N SER A 54 -3.64 -26.92 -12.59
CA SER A 54 -3.18 -25.56 -12.90
C SER A 54 -1.67 -25.63 -13.07
N ASP A 55 -1.22 -25.66 -14.32
CA ASP A 55 0.21 -25.62 -14.61
C ASP A 55 0.86 -24.41 -13.92
N ASP A 56 2.04 -24.63 -13.34
CA ASP A 56 2.78 -23.56 -12.64
C ASP A 56 3.05 -22.35 -13.57
N GLU A 57 3.03 -22.55 -14.90
CA GLU A 57 3.10 -21.47 -15.89
C GLU A 57 1.87 -20.55 -15.84
N THR A 58 0.66 -21.10 -15.71
CA THR A 58 -0.59 -20.34 -15.57
C THR A 58 -0.60 -19.55 -14.26
N LEU A 59 -0.14 -20.13 -13.15
CA LEU A 59 -0.03 -19.40 -11.88
C LEU A 59 1.04 -18.29 -11.96
N ALA A 60 2.15 -18.53 -12.67
CA ALA A 60 3.17 -17.51 -12.90
C ALA A 60 2.64 -16.36 -13.75
N LYS A 61 1.91 -16.64 -14.83
CA LYS A 61 1.25 -15.61 -15.66
C LYS A 61 0.20 -14.84 -14.87
N LEU A 62 -0.56 -15.51 -14.01
CA LEU A 62 -1.52 -14.84 -13.13
C LEU A 62 -0.82 -13.87 -12.16
N LYS A 63 0.33 -14.28 -11.60
CA LYS A 63 1.14 -13.39 -10.75
C LYS A 63 1.65 -12.18 -11.55
N GLU A 64 2.20 -12.41 -12.74
CA GLU A 64 2.77 -11.34 -13.57
C GLU A 64 1.72 -10.29 -13.95
N GLU A 65 0.54 -10.73 -14.42
CA GLU A 65 -0.57 -9.83 -14.71
C GLU A 65 -1.07 -9.11 -13.45
N CYS A 66 -1.17 -9.79 -12.31
CA CYS A 66 -1.51 -9.17 -11.03
C CYS A 66 -0.51 -8.07 -10.65
N VAL A 67 0.80 -8.30 -10.77
CA VAL A 67 1.83 -7.31 -10.43
C VAL A 67 1.70 -6.09 -11.32
N LYS A 68 1.52 -6.30 -12.63
CA LYS A 68 1.35 -5.23 -13.61
C LYS A 68 0.09 -4.41 -13.36
N GLU A 69 -1.02 -5.05 -13.03
CA GLU A 69 -2.27 -4.37 -12.65
C GLU A 69 -2.12 -3.60 -11.35
N ALA A 70 -1.46 -4.18 -10.35
CA ALA A 70 -1.19 -3.54 -9.06
C ALA A 70 -0.27 -2.31 -9.20
N GLU A 71 0.74 -2.38 -10.07
CA GLU A 71 1.58 -1.24 -10.42
C GLU A 71 0.79 -0.15 -11.13
N THR A 72 0.00 -0.52 -12.15
CA THR A 72 -0.88 0.41 -12.88
C THR A 72 -1.89 1.06 -11.92
N GLU A 73 -2.49 0.31 -11.01
CA GLU A 73 -3.43 0.82 -10.01
C GLU A 73 -2.73 1.78 -9.03
N LYS A 74 -1.53 1.46 -8.59
CA LYS A 74 -0.72 2.33 -7.74
C LYS A 74 -0.36 3.64 -8.44
N GLU A 75 -0.06 3.61 -9.74
CA GLU A 75 0.20 4.80 -10.54
C GLU A 75 -1.07 5.64 -10.74
N MET A 76 -2.22 4.99 -11.01
CA MET A 76 -3.47 5.67 -11.36
C MET A 76 -4.26 6.16 -10.14
N LYS A 77 -4.40 5.34 -9.10
CA LYS A 77 -5.15 5.66 -7.86
C LYS A 77 -4.25 6.23 -6.76
N GLY A 78 -2.94 6.14 -6.93
CA GLY A 78 -1.95 6.63 -5.98
C GLY A 78 -1.63 5.64 -4.85
N ALA A 79 -0.48 5.86 -4.22
CA ALA A 79 0.09 4.96 -3.21
C ALA A 79 -0.80 4.71 -1.99
N ILE A 80 -1.69 5.65 -1.63
CA ILE A 80 -2.58 5.53 -0.47
C ILE A 80 -3.75 4.57 -0.74
N ALA A 81 -4.38 4.68 -1.91
CA ALA A 81 -5.47 3.79 -2.31
C ALA A 81 -4.93 2.36 -2.47
N TYR A 82 -3.81 2.24 -3.18
CA TYR A 82 -3.10 0.97 -3.33
C TYR A 82 -2.75 0.35 -1.98
N LYS A 83 -2.20 1.12 -1.04
CA LYS A 83 -1.88 0.62 0.31
C LYS A 83 -3.11 0.05 1.02
N LYS A 84 -4.26 0.73 0.98
CA LYS A 84 -5.49 0.24 1.63
C LYS A 84 -5.93 -1.11 1.04
N LYS A 85 -5.89 -1.24 -0.29
CA LYS A 85 -6.23 -2.47 -0.99
C LYS A 85 -5.24 -3.59 -0.68
N ALA A 86 -3.94 -3.29 -0.76
CA ALA A 86 -2.85 -4.19 -0.43
C ALA A 86 -2.95 -4.70 1.01
N ASP A 87 -3.17 -3.81 1.98
CA ASP A 87 -3.35 -4.18 3.40
C ASP A 87 -4.56 -5.11 3.59
N CYS A 88 -5.66 -4.88 2.86
CA CYS A 88 -6.83 -5.77 2.88
C CYS A 88 -6.51 -7.15 2.32
N ILE A 89 -5.87 -7.20 1.14
CA ILE A 89 -5.48 -8.47 0.49
C ILE A 89 -4.52 -9.25 1.38
N MET A 90 -3.52 -8.60 1.97
CA MET A 90 -2.56 -9.23 2.88
C MET A 90 -3.21 -9.77 4.16
N ALA A 91 -4.36 -9.21 4.58
CA ALA A 91 -5.14 -9.70 5.71
C ALA A 91 -6.16 -10.79 5.32
N ALA A 92 -6.41 -11.01 4.02
CA ALA A 92 -7.35 -12.02 3.54
C ALA A 92 -6.79 -13.42 3.77
N ALA A 93 -7.68 -14.38 4.08
CA ALA A 93 -7.34 -15.78 4.28
C ALA A 93 -8.06 -16.73 3.31
N SER A 94 -8.98 -16.19 2.49
CA SER A 94 -9.86 -16.94 1.60
C SER A 94 -10.11 -16.16 0.30
N ILE A 95 -10.50 -16.85 -0.78
CA ILE A 95 -10.87 -16.17 -2.05
C ILE A 95 -12.07 -15.23 -1.81
N THR A 96 -12.98 -15.62 -0.92
CA THR A 96 -14.13 -14.79 -0.54
C THR A 96 -13.69 -13.49 0.14
N ASP A 97 -12.62 -13.51 0.93
CA ASP A 97 -12.09 -12.30 1.58
C ASP A 97 -11.33 -11.41 0.60
N LEU A 98 -10.64 -12.01 -0.39
CA LEU A 98 -10.04 -11.26 -1.50
C LEU A 98 -11.09 -10.45 -2.26
N GLN A 99 -12.23 -11.06 -2.61
CA GLN A 99 -13.32 -10.37 -3.31
C GLN A 99 -13.91 -9.20 -2.51
N LYS A 100 -13.93 -9.29 -1.18
CA LYS A 100 -14.40 -8.19 -0.32
C LYS A 100 -13.41 -7.02 -0.31
N CYS A 101 -12.15 -7.23 -0.67
CA CYS A 101 -11.16 -6.15 -0.72
C CYS A 101 -11.38 -5.21 -1.90
N ASP A 102 -11.90 -5.71 -3.02
CA ASP A 102 -12.30 -4.87 -4.16
C ASP A 102 -13.62 -4.12 -3.90
N ALA A 103 -14.53 -4.67 -3.08
CA ALA A 103 -15.81 -4.04 -2.75
C ALA A 103 -15.71 -2.96 -1.66
N LYS A 104 -14.61 -2.92 -0.88
CA LYS A 104 -14.44 -1.98 0.24
C LYS A 104 -13.87 -0.61 -0.15
N GLU A 105 -13.68 -0.35 -1.44
CA GLU A 105 -13.24 0.97 -1.91
C GLU A 105 -14.31 2.07 -1.72
N ASP A 106 -15.57 1.70 -1.44
CA ASP A 106 -16.70 2.64 -1.29
C ASP A 106 -17.05 3.04 0.17
N ASP A 107 -16.60 2.30 1.19
CA ASP A 107 -17.14 2.42 2.57
C ASP A 107 -16.22 3.10 3.61
N LYS A 108 -15.10 3.73 3.22
CA LYS A 108 -14.30 4.57 4.15
C LYS A 108 -14.33 6.05 3.78
N LYS A 109 -15.54 6.62 3.84
CA LYS A 109 -15.78 8.04 4.08
C LYS A 109 -16.70 8.18 5.29
N GLU A 110 -16.15 7.98 6.48
CA GLU A 110 -16.68 8.56 7.72
C GLU A 110 -15.52 9.03 8.60
#